data_AF-A0A540N2I8-F1
#
_entry.id   AF-A0A540N2I8-F1
#
_cell.length_a   1.000
_cell.length_b   1.000
_cell.length_c   1.000
_cell.angle_alpha   90.00
_cell.angle_beta   90.00
_cell.angle_gamma   90.00
#
_symmetry.space_group_name_H-M   'P 1'
#
loop_
_entity.id
_entity.type
_entity.pdbx_description
1 polymer ?
#
loop_
_entity_poly.entity_id
_entity_poly.type
_entity_poly.pdbx_seq_one_letter_code
_entity_poly.pdbx_strand_id
1 'polypeptide(L)'
;MGPDGHVASLFPNHSVLEEKDEWVTFITDSPKPPPERITFTLLVINSASNVAIVATGDSKAEAAHMAVDDMGSDLPPVPAGIVQPLKGKLVWFLDKAVASKLDDGTQFSA
;
A
#
# COMPACT_ATOMS: atom_id res chain seq x y z
N MET A 1 -2.64 -2.86 -5.29
CA MET A 1 -1.66 -3.36 -4.29
C MET A 1 -1.12 -4.72 -4.74
N GLY A 2 0.16 -4.99 -4.52
CA GLY A 2 0.74 -6.32 -4.75
C GLY A 2 0.61 -7.29 -3.57
N PRO A 3 1.02 -8.55 -3.74
CA PRO A 3 0.94 -9.59 -2.70
C PRO A 3 1.88 -9.34 -1.49
N ASP A 4 2.85 -8.45 -1.66
CA ASP A 4 3.82 -7.93 -0.69
C ASP A 4 3.42 -6.54 -0.16
N GLY A 5 2.21 -6.06 -0.48
CA GLY A 5 1.71 -4.76 -0.04
C GLY A 5 2.31 -3.56 -0.77
N HIS A 6 3.10 -3.74 -1.84
CA HIS A 6 3.60 -2.61 -2.63
C HIS A 6 2.46 -1.83 -3.29
N VAL A 7 2.66 -0.52 -3.41
CA VAL A 7 1.82 0.43 -4.17
C VAL A 7 2.71 1.24 -5.10
N ALA A 8 2.21 1.62 -6.28
CA ALA A 8 3.06 2.18 -7.34
C ALA A 8 4.33 1.32 -7.55
N SER A 9 5.53 1.89 -7.46
CA SER A 9 6.79 1.13 -7.39
C SER A 9 7.48 1.25 -6.03
N LEU A 10 6.70 1.44 -4.96
CA LEU A 10 7.15 1.55 -3.59
C LEU A 10 7.08 0.16 -2.93
N PHE A 11 8.23 -0.50 -2.79
CA PHE A 11 8.35 -1.87 -2.29
C PHE A 11 8.74 -1.91 -0.81
N PRO A 12 8.39 -2.97 -0.06
CA PRO A 12 8.83 -3.14 1.32
C PRO A 12 10.36 -3.05 1.46
N ASN A 13 10.82 -2.40 2.52
CA ASN A 13 12.25 -2.22 2.86
C ASN A 13 13.10 -1.49 1.80
N HIS A 14 12.49 -0.86 0.81
CA HIS A 14 13.21 -0.09 -0.20
C HIS A 14 13.42 1.35 0.28
N SER A 15 14.62 1.89 0.09
CA SER A 15 14.98 3.27 0.47
C SER A 15 14.08 4.35 -0.13
N VAL A 16 13.40 4.08 -1.25
CA VAL A 16 12.47 5.02 -1.90
C VAL A 16 11.27 5.38 -1.02
N LEU A 17 10.96 4.56 0.00
CA LEU A 17 9.93 4.87 0.99
C LEU A 17 10.30 6.07 1.87
N GLU A 18 11.60 6.39 2.00
CA GLU A 18 12.10 7.51 2.79
C GLU A 18 12.20 8.82 2.00
N GLU A 19 11.83 8.82 0.71
CA GLU A 19 11.82 10.01 -0.14
C GLU A 19 10.76 11.02 0.34
N LYS A 20 11.19 12.24 0.67
CA LYS A 20 10.37 13.27 1.34
C LYS A 20 10.30 14.59 0.59
N ASP A 21 11.15 14.78 -0.42
CA ASP A 21 11.30 16.07 -1.11
C ASP A 21 10.72 16.00 -2.52
N GLU A 22 11.00 14.92 -3.24
CA GLU A 22 10.61 14.78 -4.64
C GLU A 22 9.18 14.26 -4.81
N TRP A 23 8.50 14.76 -5.85
CA TRP A 23 7.15 14.33 -6.18
C TRP A 23 7.13 13.01 -6.96
N VAL A 24 8.12 12.87 -7.83
CA VAL A 24 8.33 11.73 -8.70
C VAL A 24 9.79 11.34 -8.58
N THR A 25 10.07 10.05 -8.48
CA THR A 25 11.42 9.52 -8.45
C THR A 25 11.51 8.26 -9.29
N PHE A 26 12.67 7.63 -9.31
CA PHE A 26 12.91 6.38 -10.00
C PHE A 26 13.59 5.36 -9.08
N ILE A 27 13.40 4.09 -9.40
CA ILE A 27 14.16 2.97 -8.83
C ILE A 27 14.77 2.18 -9.99
N THR A 28 15.91 1.55 -9.74
CA THR A 28 16.63 0.72 -10.74
C THR A 28 16.77 -0.73 -10.32
N ASP A 29 16.24 -1.08 -9.15
CA ASP A 29 16.45 -2.32 -8.42
C ASP A 29 15.14 -2.90 -7.90
N SER A 30 14.04 -2.71 -8.64
CA SER A 30 12.76 -3.33 -8.29
C SER A 30 12.92 -4.85 -8.13
N PRO A 31 12.40 -5.46 -7.05
CA PRO A 31 12.45 -6.91 -6.85
C PRO A 31 11.56 -7.67 -7.84
N LYS A 32 10.80 -6.95 -8.69
CA LYS A 32 9.92 -7.51 -9.71
C LYS A 32 10.25 -6.91 -11.07
N PRO A 33 10.36 -7.72 -12.14
CA PRO A 33 10.67 -7.21 -13.47
C PRO A 33 9.57 -6.24 -13.99
N PRO A 34 9.93 -5.20 -14.76
CA PRO A 34 11.30 -4.72 -15.00
C PRO A 34 11.89 -4.02 -13.75
N PRO A 35 13.24 -4.05 -13.59
CA PRO A 35 13.91 -3.48 -12.43
C PRO A 35 13.83 -1.95 -12.38
N GLU A 36 13.87 -1.30 -13.56
CA GLU A 36 13.82 0.16 -13.68
C GLU A 36 12.38 0.67 -13.78
N ARG A 37 12.02 1.63 -12.93
CA ARG A 37 10.67 2.19 -12.85
C ARG A 37 10.71 3.67 -12.45
N ILE A 38 9.78 4.44 -13.00
CA ILE A 38 9.43 5.78 -12.50
C ILE A 38 8.21 5.64 -11.59
N THR A 39 8.17 6.35 -10.46
CA THR A 39 7.10 6.22 -9.47
C THR A 39 6.78 7.55 -8.79
N PHE A 40 5.51 7.73 -8.44
CA PHE A 40 5.14 8.73 -7.43
C PHE A 40 5.64 8.29 -6.06
N THR A 41 6.06 9.28 -5.27
CA THR A 41 6.47 9.11 -3.88
C THR A 41 5.26 9.14 -2.95
N LEU A 42 5.44 8.75 -1.69
CA LEU A 42 4.39 8.85 -0.69
C LEU A 42 3.92 10.29 -0.48
N LEU A 43 4.80 11.27 -0.67
CA LEU A 43 4.45 12.69 -0.61
C LEU A 43 3.30 13.03 -1.57
N VAL A 44 3.39 12.59 -2.82
CA VAL A 44 2.33 12.85 -3.82
C VAL A 44 1.09 12.02 -3.55
N ILE A 45 1.26 10.73 -3.25
CA ILE A 45 0.12 9.83 -2.98
C ILE A 45 -0.70 10.34 -1.79
N ASN A 46 -0.04 10.74 -0.70
CA ASN A 46 -0.68 11.23 0.52
C ASN A 46 -1.19 12.68 0.40
N SER A 47 -0.79 13.42 -0.64
CA SER A 47 -1.35 14.74 -0.94
C SER A 47 -2.69 14.69 -1.68
N ALA A 48 -3.10 13.53 -2.18
CA ALA A 48 -4.38 13.37 -2.89
C ALA A 48 -5.59 13.53 -1.96
N SER A 49 -6.66 14.17 -2.45
CA SER A 49 -7.91 14.33 -1.67
C SER A 49 -8.64 13.00 -1.40
N ASN A 50 -8.44 12.01 -2.26
CA ASN A 50 -8.97 10.66 -2.08
C ASN A 50 -7.97 9.67 -2.64
N VAL A 51 -7.69 8.60 -1.90
CA VAL A 51 -6.90 7.46 -2.38
C VAL A 51 -7.77 6.22 -2.33
N ALA A 52 -7.83 5.50 -3.45
CA ALA A 52 -8.51 4.23 -3.54
C ALA A 52 -7.48 3.12 -3.73
N ILE A 53 -7.44 2.16 -2.80
CA ILE A 53 -6.65 0.95 -2.97
C ILE A 53 -7.60 -0.17 -3.40
N VAL A 54 -7.40 -0.65 -4.63
CA VAL A 54 -8.19 -1.74 -5.21
C VAL A 54 -7.35 -3.01 -5.23
N ALA A 55 -7.88 -4.10 -4.68
CA ALA A 55 -7.22 -5.40 -4.66
C ALA A 55 -8.22 -6.56 -4.81
N THR A 56 -7.84 -7.54 -5.62
CA THR A 56 -8.61 -8.75 -5.91
C THR A 56 -7.71 -9.99 -5.92
N GLY A 57 -8.28 -11.15 -5.58
CA GLY A 57 -7.58 -12.43 -5.52
C GLY A 57 -6.87 -12.70 -4.19
N ASP A 58 -6.93 -13.96 -3.76
CA ASP A 58 -6.40 -14.48 -2.50
C ASP A 58 -4.92 -14.18 -2.24
N SER A 59 -4.10 -14.10 -3.29
CA SER A 59 -2.67 -13.78 -3.20
C SER A 59 -2.34 -12.47 -2.46
N LYS A 60 -3.32 -11.56 -2.29
CA LYS A 60 -3.15 -10.27 -1.61
C LYS A 60 -3.75 -10.22 -0.21
N ALA A 61 -4.39 -11.30 0.25
CA ALA A 61 -5.10 -11.32 1.53
C ALA A 61 -4.19 -11.01 2.72
N GLU A 62 -2.98 -11.58 2.73
CA GLU A 62 -2.00 -11.32 3.80
C GLU A 62 -1.55 -9.85 3.80
N ALA A 63 -1.21 -9.31 2.63
CA ALA A 63 -0.83 -7.91 2.52
C ALA A 63 -1.96 -6.95 2.88
N ALA A 64 -3.23 -7.31 2.64
CA ALA A 64 -4.38 -6.52 3.04
C ALA A 64 -4.55 -6.53 4.57
N HIS A 65 -4.46 -7.70 5.19
CA HIS A 65 -4.45 -7.86 6.65
C HIS A 65 -3.35 -7.00 7.29
N MET A 66 -2.11 -7.11 6.80
CA MET A 66 -0.99 -6.28 7.30
C MET A 66 -1.15 -4.77 7.06
N ALA A 67 -1.92 -4.36 6.05
CA ALA A 67 -2.07 -2.95 5.70
C ALA A 67 -3.28 -2.28 6.35
N VAL A 68 -4.30 -3.05 6.71
CA VAL A 68 -5.57 -2.52 7.20
C VAL A 68 -5.75 -2.71 8.69
N ASP A 69 -5.40 -3.89 9.21
CA ASP A 69 -5.61 -4.20 10.62
C ASP A 69 -4.43 -3.70 11.48
N ASP A 70 -4.70 -3.39 12.75
CA ASP A 70 -3.67 -2.95 13.69
C ASP A 70 -2.86 -4.15 14.16
N MET A 71 -1.78 -4.42 13.44
CA MET A 71 -0.84 -5.51 13.74
C MET A 71 0.10 -5.20 14.93
N GLY A 72 -0.04 -4.03 15.57
CA GLY A 72 0.89 -3.54 16.57
C GLY A 72 2.25 -3.12 16.00
N SER A 73 3.14 -2.66 16.87
CA SER A 73 4.46 -2.12 16.48
C SER A 73 5.52 -3.16 16.07
N ASP A 74 5.18 -4.45 16.13
CA ASP A 74 6.16 -5.53 16.02
C ASP A 74 6.46 -5.93 14.56
N LEU A 75 5.62 -5.50 13.60
CA LEU A 75 5.82 -5.76 12.18
C LEU A 75 6.13 -4.46 11.42
N PRO A 76 7.15 -4.44 10.55
CA PRO A 76 7.39 -3.29 9.69
C PRO A 76 6.18 -3.10 8.75
N PRO A 77 5.66 -1.88 8.63
CA PRO A 77 4.45 -1.64 7.86
C PRO A 77 4.72 -1.84 6.37
N VAL A 78 3.76 -2.45 5.66
CA VAL A 78 3.82 -2.57 4.20
C VAL A 78 3.53 -1.22 3.53
N PRO A 79 4.04 -0.97 2.30
CA PRO A 79 3.82 0.30 1.61
C PRO A 79 2.36 0.73 1.47
N ALA A 80 1.42 -0.22 1.35
CA ALA A 80 -0.01 0.09 1.32
C ALA A 80 -0.56 0.55 2.68
N GLY A 81 0.02 0.09 3.80
CA GLY A 81 -0.41 0.46 5.16
C GLY A 81 0.10 1.82 5.61
N ILE A 82 1.15 2.34 4.97
CA ILE A 82 1.67 3.72 5.20
C ILE A 82 1.03 4.77 4.28
N VAL A 83 0.15 4.36 3.35
CA VAL A 83 -0.66 5.30 2.58
C VAL A 83 -1.66 5.94 3.52
N GLN A 84 -1.52 7.24 3.75
CA GLN A 84 -2.34 8.00 4.67
C GLN A 84 -2.57 9.41 4.09
N PRO A 85 -3.69 9.62 3.37
CA PRO A 85 -4.01 10.93 2.81
C PRO A 85 -4.07 12.00 3.89
N LEU A 86 -3.27 13.07 3.74
CA LEU A 86 -3.16 14.16 4.73
C LEU A 86 -4.48 14.93 4.89
N LYS A 87 -5.20 15.09 3.78
CA LYS A 87 -6.51 15.75 3.71
C LYS A 87 -7.38 14.92 2.79
N GLY A 88 -8.20 14.03 3.33
CA GLY A 88 -8.98 13.17 2.47
C GLY A 88 -9.47 11.89 3.10
N LYS A 89 -9.84 10.96 2.20
CA LYS A 89 -10.25 9.60 2.56
C LYS A 89 -9.34 8.59 1.88
N LEU A 90 -8.95 7.57 2.64
CA LEU A 90 -8.48 6.31 2.09
C LEU A 90 -9.66 5.35 2.02
N VAL A 91 -9.89 4.75 0.86
CA VAL A 91 -10.96 3.75 0.66
C VAL A 91 -10.37 2.48 0.07
N TRP A 92 -10.70 1.35 0.69
CA TRP A 92 -10.28 0.03 0.26
C TRP A 92 -11.42 -0.66 -0.49
N PHE A 93 -11.15 -1.09 -1.73
CA PHE A 93 -12.07 -1.88 -2.53
C PHE A 93 -11.51 -3.28 -2.69
N LEU A 94 -12.07 -4.22 -1.92
CA LEU A 94 -11.57 -5.58 -1.78
C LEU A 94 -12.64 -6.58 -2.23
N ASP A 95 -12.22 -7.65 -2.90
CA ASP A 95 -13.09 -8.81 -3.07
C ASP A 95 -13.08 -9.71 -1.82
N LYS A 96 -13.98 -10.70 -1.78
CA LYS A 96 -14.07 -11.66 -0.67
C LYS A 96 -12.78 -12.43 -0.44
N ALA A 97 -11.99 -12.69 -1.48
CA ALA A 97 -10.77 -13.47 -1.36
C ALA A 97 -9.67 -12.66 -0.66
N VAL A 98 -9.54 -11.37 -0.99
CA VAL A 98 -8.60 -10.47 -0.30
C VAL A 98 -9.05 -10.19 1.13
N ALA A 99 -10.35 -9.99 1.36
CA ALA A 99 -10.89 -9.72 2.68
C ALA A 99 -10.90 -10.95 3.62
N SER A 100 -10.51 -12.13 3.14
CA SER A 100 -10.64 -13.40 3.88
C SER A 100 -9.81 -13.50 5.17
N LYS A 101 -8.84 -12.59 5.35
CA LYS A 101 -7.95 -12.55 6.52
C LYS A 101 -8.15 -11.32 7.40
N LEU A 102 -9.10 -10.45 7.07
CA LEU A 102 -9.32 -9.22 7.82
C LEU A 102 -10.09 -9.52 9.10
N ASP A 103 -9.79 -8.77 10.16
CA ASP A 103 -10.51 -8.87 11.42
C ASP A 103 -11.97 -8.39 11.26
N ASP A 104 -12.91 -9.12 11.87
CA ASP A 104 -14.37 -8.84 11.81
C ASP A 104 -14.75 -7.45 12.37
N GLY A 105 -13.84 -6.79 13.10
CA GLY A 105 -14.02 -5.44 13.65
C GLY A 105 -13.85 -4.32 12.61
N THR A 106 -13.26 -4.62 11.46
CA THR A 106 -12.99 -3.65 10.40
C THR A 106 -14.26 -3.50 9.57
N GLN A 107 -15.12 -2.54 9.95
CA GLN A 107 -16.37 -2.27 9.26
C GLN A 107 -16.14 -1.84 7.82
N PHE A 108 -16.16 -2.79 6.89
CA PHE A 108 -16.33 -2.50 5.48
C PHE A 108 -17.82 -2.34 5.21
N SER A 109 -18.23 -1.14 4.79
CA SER A 109 -19.56 -0.94 4.22
C SER A 109 -19.63 -1.69 2.89
N ALA A 110 -20.47 -2.73 2.83
CA ALA A 110 -20.83 -3.42 1.59
C ALA A 110 -21.67 -2.53 0.67
#